data_AF-A0A7W2U0F9-F1
#
_entry.id   AF-A0A7W2U0F9-F1
#
_cell.length_a   1.000
_cell.length_b   1.000
_cell.length_c   1.000
_cell.angle_alpha   90.00
_cell.angle_beta   90.00
_cell.angle_gamma   90.00
#
_symmetry.space_group_name_H-M   'P 1'
#
loop_
_entity.id
_entity.type
_entity.pdbx_description
1 polymer ?
#
loop_
_entity_poly.entity_id
_entity_poly.type
_entity_poly.pdbx_seq_one_letter_code
_entity_poly.pdbx_strand_id
1 'polypeptide(L)'
;MRADLENELFGEDKTTNSSWKNPGIWQRGLAMLCFGFISGFIRLFISLIAIVQFITLLFSQKPNSQLVRFGQSLNSYTYQINQFLTINSESYPFPFSDWPDGRTSEVPPAEQV
;
A
#
# COMPACT_ATOMS: atom_id res chain seq x y z
N MET A 1 -17.19 54.46 -24.80
CA MET A 1 -15.99 54.89 -24.05
C MET A 1 -16.01 54.48 -22.59
N ARG A 2 -17.06 54.80 -21.80
CA ARG A 2 -17.20 54.28 -20.41
C ARG A 2 -17.63 52.81 -20.34
N ALA A 3 -18.58 52.41 -21.20
CA ALA A 3 -19.05 51.02 -21.27
C ALA A 3 -17.97 50.03 -21.73
N ASP A 4 -17.04 50.48 -22.58
CA ASP A 4 -15.87 49.68 -23.01
C ASP A 4 -14.88 49.49 -21.85
N LEU A 5 -14.76 50.51 -20.99
CA LEU A 5 -13.93 50.51 -19.79
C LEU A 5 -14.54 49.63 -18.68
N GLU A 6 -15.86 49.59 -18.55
CA GLU A 6 -16.54 48.70 -17.60
C GLU A 6 -16.43 47.23 -18.02
N ASN A 7 -16.48 46.91 -19.31
CA ASN A 7 -16.29 45.53 -19.79
C ASN A 7 -14.84 45.03 -19.65
N GLU A 8 -13.87 45.95 -19.67
CA GLU A 8 -12.45 45.65 -19.43
C GLU A 8 -12.09 45.64 -17.94
N LEU A 9 -12.76 46.44 -17.10
CA LEU A 9 -12.56 46.52 -15.64
C LEU A 9 -13.34 45.44 -14.86
N PHE A 10 -14.52 45.06 -15.35
CA PHE A 10 -15.38 44.02 -14.74
C PHE A 10 -15.44 42.74 -15.58
N GLY A 11 -14.62 42.63 -16.63
CA GLY A 11 -14.44 41.41 -17.40
C GLY A 11 -14.04 40.29 -16.46
N GLU A 12 -14.94 39.32 -16.30
CA GLU A 12 -14.84 38.22 -15.35
C GLU A 12 -13.42 37.67 -15.20
N ASP A 13 -12.83 37.86 -14.02
CA ASP A 13 -11.75 37.02 -13.55
C ASP A 13 -12.33 35.61 -13.34
N LYS A 14 -12.43 34.85 -14.43
CA LYS A 14 -12.75 33.41 -14.38
C LYS A 14 -11.50 32.65 -13.94
N THR A 15 -10.88 33.01 -12.82
CA THR A 15 -9.82 32.19 -12.21
C THR A 15 -10.41 31.00 -11.47
N THR A 16 -11.32 30.26 -12.11
CA THR A 16 -11.61 28.89 -11.68
C THR A 16 -10.51 27.97 -12.22
N ASN A 17 -9.28 28.25 -11.80
CA ASN A 17 -8.17 27.31 -11.92
C ASN A 17 -8.53 26.13 -11.01
N SER A 18 -9.23 25.15 -11.57
CA SER A 18 -9.60 23.89 -10.93
C SER A 18 -8.35 23.01 -10.75
N SER A 19 -7.40 23.52 -9.96
CA SER A 19 -6.11 22.92 -9.58
C SER A 19 -6.28 21.58 -8.83
N TRP A 20 -7.49 21.29 -8.33
CA TRP A 20 -7.86 20.03 -7.69
C TRP A 20 -7.86 18.83 -8.66
N LYS A 21 -7.94 19.08 -9.98
CA LYS A 21 -7.84 18.05 -11.02
C LYS A 21 -6.38 17.80 -11.42
N ASN A 22 -5.50 17.59 -10.45
CA ASN A 22 -4.25 16.88 -10.72
C ASN A 22 -4.57 15.38 -10.62
N PRO A 23 -4.94 14.69 -11.73
CA PRO A 23 -5.39 13.30 -11.69
C PRO A 23 -4.37 12.39 -11.03
N GLY A 24 -3.06 12.68 -11.18
CA GLY A 24 -2.00 11.90 -10.55
C GLY A 24 -2.02 11.91 -9.02
N ILE A 25 -2.38 13.04 -8.39
CA ILE A 25 -2.40 13.16 -6.91
C ILE A 25 -3.64 12.47 -6.35
N TRP A 26 -4.80 12.68 -6.98
CA TRP A 26 -6.06 12.07 -6.56
C TRP A 26 -6.05 10.55 -6.77
N GLN A 27 -5.45 10.06 -7.85
CA GLN A 27 -5.26 8.63 -8.09
C GLN A 27 -4.33 7.98 -7.06
N ARG A 28 -3.24 8.64 -6.67
CA ARG A 28 -2.38 8.19 -5.56
C ARG A 28 -3.15 8.16 -4.23
N GLY A 29 -3.92 9.20 -3.92
CA GLY A 29 -4.74 9.26 -2.71
C GLY A 29 -5.80 8.16 -2.64
N LEU A 30 -6.50 7.88 -3.75
CA LEU A 30 -7.48 6.80 -3.83
C LEU A 30 -6.78 5.43 -3.66
N ALA A 31 -5.64 5.22 -4.31
CA ALA A 31 -4.85 4.00 -4.14
C ALA A 31 -4.40 3.82 -2.69
N MET A 32 -3.89 4.88 -2.04
CA MET A 32 -3.51 4.85 -0.62
C MET A 32 -4.69 4.47 0.29
N LEU A 33 -5.89 4.97 0.02
CA LEU A 33 -7.08 4.63 0.79
C LEU A 33 -7.47 3.15 0.60
N CYS A 34 -7.50 2.66 -0.64
CA CYS A 34 -7.76 1.26 -0.94
C CYS A 34 -6.72 0.32 -0.30
N PHE A 35 -5.43 0.61 -0.48
CA PHE A 35 -4.35 -0.19 0.10
C PHE A 35 -4.29 -0.11 1.63
N GLY A 36 -4.61 1.05 2.21
CA GLY A 36 -4.77 1.20 3.66
C GLY A 36 -5.88 0.33 4.22
N PHE A 37 -7.02 0.27 3.52
CA PHE A 37 -8.13 -0.63 3.89
C PHE A 37 -7.70 -2.09 3.80
N ILE A 38 -7.06 -2.50 2.70
CA ILE A 38 -6.51 -3.84 2.49
C ILE A 38 -5.51 -4.21 3.59
N SER A 39 -4.61 -3.30 3.98
CA SER A 39 -3.67 -3.48 5.10
C SER A 39 -4.38 -3.83 6.42
N GLY A 40 -5.53 -3.20 6.67
CA GLY A 40 -6.41 -3.53 7.80
C GLY A 40 -6.95 -4.97 7.73
N PHE A 41 -7.43 -5.41 6.57
CA PHE A 41 -7.86 -6.80 6.38
C PHE A 41 -6.72 -7.78 6.58
N ILE A 42 -5.54 -7.51 6.01
CA ILE A 42 -4.37 -8.40 6.15
C ILE A 42 -4.02 -8.60 7.63
N ARG A 43 -4.08 -7.55 8.45
CA ARG A 43 -3.89 -7.67 9.91
C ARG A 43 -4.89 -8.63 10.55
N LEU A 44 -6.18 -8.56 10.18
CA LEU A 44 -7.18 -9.53 10.67
C LEU A 44 -6.87 -10.96 10.21
N PHE A 45 -6.43 -11.13 8.96
CA PHE A 45 -6.01 -12.45 8.44
C PHE A 45 -4.78 -12.99 9.18
N ILE A 46 -3.78 -12.16 9.47
CA ILE A 46 -2.60 -12.56 10.26
C ILE A 46 -3.03 -13.03 11.65
N SER A 47 -3.94 -12.30 12.31
CA SER A 47 -4.50 -12.73 13.61
C SER A 47 -5.23 -14.08 13.50
N LEU A 48 -6.00 -14.31 12.44
CA LEU A 48 -6.67 -15.59 12.21
C LEU A 48 -5.66 -16.72 11.98
N ILE A 49 -4.62 -16.50 11.17
CA ILE A 49 -3.54 -17.46 10.93
C ILE A 49 -2.84 -17.79 12.24
N ALA A 50 -2.59 -16.80 13.11
CA ALA A 50 -1.99 -17.01 14.41
C ALA A 50 -2.85 -17.92 15.32
N ILE A 51 -4.18 -17.76 15.30
CA ILE A 51 -5.10 -18.65 16.04
C ILE A 51 -5.02 -20.08 15.51
N VAL A 52 -5.05 -20.26 14.18
CA VAL A 52 -4.94 -21.60 13.56
C VAL A 52 -3.58 -22.24 13.88
N GLN A 53 -2.49 -21.46 13.85
CA GLN A 53 -1.17 -21.93 14.24
C GLN A 53 -1.13 -22.35 15.71
N PHE A 54 -1.73 -21.58 16.60
CA PHE A 54 -1.83 -21.91 18.03
C PHE A 54 -2.59 -23.23 18.25
N ILE A 55 -3.72 -23.41 17.57
CA ILE A 55 -4.48 -24.66 17.60
C ILE A 55 -3.63 -25.82 17.07
N THR A 56 -2.96 -25.64 15.93
CA THR A 56 -2.09 -26.67 15.33
C THR A 56 -0.94 -27.05 16.27
N LEU A 57 -0.35 -26.07 16.95
CA LEU A 57 0.70 -26.30 17.93
C LEU A 57 0.18 -27.11 19.13
N LEU A 58 -1.05 -26.87 19.56
CA LEU A 58 -1.68 -27.58 20.68
C LEU A 58 -1.97 -29.05 20.35
N PHE A 59 -2.34 -29.37 19.10
CA PHE A 59 -2.63 -30.74 18.67
C PHE A 59 -1.41 -31.50 18.11
N SER A 60 -0.58 -30.87 17.28
CA SER A 60 0.53 -31.51 16.56
C SER A 60 1.91 -31.28 17.18
N GLN A 61 2.04 -30.38 18.17
CA GLN A 61 3.33 -29.91 18.73
C GLN A 61 4.35 -29.41 17.70
N LYS A 62 3.93 -29.20 16.45
CA LYS A 62 4.75 -28.71 15.36
C LYS A 62 3.96 -27.63 14.62
N PRO A 63 4.53 -26.44 14.41
CA PRO A 63 3.89 -25.42 13.59
C PRO A 63 3.83 -25.88 12.13
N ASN A 64 2.75 -25.52 11.42
CA ASN A 64 2.64 -25.84 10.01
C ASN A 64 3.56 -24.91 9.20
N SER A 65 4.61 -25.49 8.59
CA SER A 65 5.63 -24.75 7.85
C SER A 65 5.07 -23.95 6.67
N GLN A 66 4.00 -24.44 6.02
CA GLN A 66 3.34 -23.72 4.93
C GLN A 66 2.61 -22.49 5.44
N LEU A 67 1.88 -22.59 6.56
CA LEU A 67 1.21 -21.44 7.17
C LEU A 67 2.22 -20.43 7.73
N VAL A 68 3.37 -20.87 8.25
CA VAL A 68 4.45 -19.97 8.70
C VAL A 68 4.99 -19.18 7.50
N ARG A 69 5.34 -19.85 6.41
CA ARG A 69 5.83 -19.20 5.19
C ARG A 69 4.79 -18.25 4.57
N PHE A 70 3.51 -18.63 4.60
CA PHE A 70 2.41 -17.78 4.14
C PHE A 70 2.27 -16.52 5.01
N GLY A 71 2.32 -16.66 6.34
CA GLY A 71 2.32 -15.53 7.27
C GLY A 71 3.51 -14.59 7.06
N GLN A 72 4.69 -15.13 6.79
CA GLN A 72 5.88 -14.33 6.46
C GLN A 72 5.69 -13.54 5.16
N SER A 73 5.15 -14.18 4.12
CA SER A 73 4.80 -13.52 2.85
C SER A 73 3.80 -12.37 3.06
N LEU A 74 2.76 -12.59 3.87
CA LEU A 74 1.77 -11.56 4.22
C LEU A 74 2.36 -10.37 4.98
N ASN A 75 3.31 -10.62 5.89
CA ASN A 75 4.02 -9.57 6.59
C ASN A 75 4.87 -8.73 5.63
N SER A 76 5.61 -9.38 4.73
CA SER A 76 6.38 -8.70 3.68
C SER A 76 5.48 -7.88 2.75
N TYR A 77 4.29 -8.40 2.42
CA TYR A 77 3.31 -7.68 1.62
C TYR A 77 2.77 -6.44 2.36
N THR A 78 2.47 -6.56 3.64
CA THR A 78 2.04 -5.44 4.49
C THR A 78 3.11 -4.36 4.57
N TYR A 79 4.39 -4.74 4.64
CA TYR A 79 5.50 -3.81 4.61
C TYR A 79 5.56 -3.03 3.28
N GLN A 80 5.42 -3.70 2.14
CA GLN A 80 5.38 -3.04 0.83
C GLN A 80 4.21 -2.05 0.71
N ILE A 81 3.02 -2.43 1.20
CA ILE A 81 1.86 -1.53 1.25
C ILE A 81 2.19 -0.29 2.08
N ASN A 82 2.76 -0.45 3.28
CA ASN A 82 3.12 0.69 4.13
C ASN A 82 4.18 1.59 3.47
N GLN A 83 5.17 1.02 2.79
CA GLN A 83 6.18 1.78 2.03
C GLN A 83 5.54 2.63 0.93
N PHE A 84 4.58 2.07 0.19
CA PHE A 84 3.81 2.82 -0.81
C PHE A 84 2.95 3.93 -0.17
N LEU A 85 2.23 3.64 0.92
CA LEU A 85 1.40 4.62 1.64
C LEU A 85 2.21 5.78 2.20
N THR A 86 3.43 5.51 2.67
CA THR A 86 4.32 6.51 3.28
C THR A 86 5.17 7.27 2.27
N ILE A 87 4.94 7.07 0.96
CA ILE A 87 5.69 7.71 -0.15
C ILE A 87 7.18 7.31 -0.13
N ASN A 88 7.58 6.35 0.71
CA ASN A 88 8.94 5.83 0.74
C ASN A 88 9.24 4.97 -0.50
N SER A 89 8.20 4.43 -1.15
CA SER A 89 8.33 3.71 -2.41
C SER A 89 7.28 4.13 -3.42
N GLU A 90 7.69 4.28 -4.68
CA GLU A 90 6.77 4.47 -5.82
C GLU A 90 6.36 3.14 -6.47
N SER A 91 6.86 2.02 -5.95
CA SER A 91 6.51 0.69 -6.46
C SER A 91 5.12 0.28 -5.97
N TYR A 92 4.26 -0.07 -6.92
CA TYR A 92 2.91 -0.54 -6.60
C TYR A 92 2.98 -1.98 -6.06
N PRO A 93 2.34 -2.28 -4.92
CA PRO A 93 2.28 -3.65 -4.41
C PRO A 93 1.37 -4.53 -5.28
N PHE A 94 1.43 -5.86 -5.11
CA PHE A 94 0.56 -6.84 -5.78
C PHE A 94 -0.91 -6.36 -5.85
N PRO A 95 -1.63 -6.54 -6.98
CA PRO A 95 -1.32 -7.37 -8.15
C PRO A 95 -0.43 -6.72 -9.22
N PHE A 96 0.08 -5.51 -8.99
CA PHE A 96 0.88 -4.80 -9.99
C PHE A 96 2.38 -5.14 -9.93
N SER A 97 2.80 -5.81 -8.86
CA SER A 97 4.14 -6.37 -8.67
C SER A 97 4.06 -7.81 -8.17
N ASP A 98 5.19 -8.52 -8.20
CA ASP A 98 5.27 -9.90 -7.77
C ASP A 98 4.87 -10.07 -6.31
N TRP A 99 4.19 -11.19 -6.03
CA TRP A 99 3.87 -11.57 -4.66
C TRP A 99 5.18 -11.79 -3.88
N PRO A 100 5.35 -11.19 -2.70
CA PRO A 100 6.56 -11.37 -1.92
C PRO A 100 6.70 -12.83 -1.52
N ASP A 101 7.79 -13.44 -1.98
CA ASP A 101 8.15 -14.76 -1.53
C ASP A 101 8.50 -14.66 -0.04
N GLY A 102 7.82 -15.42 0.82
CA GLY A 102 8.09 -15.43 2.26
C GLY A 102 9.46 -15.99 2.65
N ARG A 103 10.35 -16.19 1.67
CA ARG A 103 11.77 -16.39 1.92
C ARG A 103 12.34 -15.00 2.16
N THR A 104 12.78 -14.72 3.39
CA THR A 104 13.78 -13.66 3.62
C THR A 104 14.76 -13.74 2.46
N SER A 105 14.91 -12.63 1.72
CA SER A 105 15.91 -12.48 0.67
C SER A 105 17.11 -13.31 1.07
N GLU A 106 17.42 -14.31 0.25
CA GLU A 106 18.59 -15.16 0.39
C GLU A 106 19.76 -14.19 0.56
N VAL A 107 20.14 -13.91 1.81
CA VAL A 107 21.39 -13.22 2.10
C VAL A 107 22.39 -14.24 1.59
N PRO A 108 23.08 -13.97 0.46
CA PRO A 108 24.13 -14.87 0.02
C PRO A 108 25.02 -15.07 1.25
N PRO A 109 25.32 -16.31 1.66
CA PRO A 109 26.10 -16.58 2.85
C PRO A 109 27.23 -15.57 2.87
N ALA A 110 27.19 -14.64 3.83
CA ALA A 110 28.24 -13.64 3.96
C ALA A 110 29.52 -14.46 3.97
N GLU A 111 30.32 -14.24 2.93
CA GLU A 111 31.58 -14.92 2.69
C GLU A 111 32.31 -14.96 4.02
N GLN A 112 32.47 -16.17 4.57
CA GLN A 112 33.21 -16.37 5.80
C GLN A 112 34.67 -16.04 5.48
N VAL A 113 35.05 -14.79 5.72
CA VAL A 113 36.44 -14.34 5.84
C VAL A 113 36.99 -14.70 7.20
#